data_AF-A0A377WJG6-F1
#
_entry.id   AF-A0A377WJG6-F1
#
_cell.length_a   1.000
_cell.length_b   1.000
_cell.length_c   1.000
_cell.angle_alpha   90.00
_cell.angle_beta   90.00
_cell.angle_gamma   90.00
#
_symmetry.space_group_name_H-M   'P 1'
#
loop_
_entity.id
_entity.type
_entity.pdbx_description
1 polymer ?
#
loop_
_entity_poly.entity_id
_entity_poly.type
_entity_poly.pdbx_seq_one_letter_code
_entity_poly.pdbx_strand_id
1 'polypeptide(L)' 'MVNTTGHQGSHIFSSFSLGNCFIVLERERGHVEAGEWVEVEPFSHLFGGL' A
#
# COMPACT_ATOMS: atom_id res chain seq x y z
N MET A 1 9.09 -7.17 4.65
CA MET A 1 7.95 -7.86 4.03
C MET A 1 6.75 -6.96 4.19
N VAL A 2 5.93 -6.79 3.15
CA VAL A 2 4.71 -5.96 3.17
C VAL A 2 3.48 -6.83 2.93
N ASN A 3 2.33 -6.39 3.42
CA ASN A 3 1.04 -7.07 3.26
C ASN A 3 -0.04 -6.04 2.91
N THR A 4 -1.07 -6.46 2.17
CA THR A 4 -2.24 -5.60 1.91
C THR A 4 -2.98 -5.28 3.21
N THR A 5 -3.55 -4.07 3.29
CA THR A 5 -4.46 -3.66 4.38
C THR A 5 -5.88 -4.22 4.21
N GLY A 6 -6.11 -5.03 3.17
CA GLY A 6 -7.41 -5.60 2.80
C GLY A 6 -7.97 -4.94 1.54
N HIS A 7 -9.27 -4.68 1.52
CA HIS A 7 -9.95 -4.07 0.38
C HIS A 7 -9.41 -2.65 0.08
N GLN A 8 -9.08 -2.38 -1.19
CA GLN A 8 -8.48 -1.11 -1.66
C GLN A 8 -9.48 -0.20 -2.39
N GLY A 9 -10.78 -0.34 -2.09
CA GLY A 9 -11.79 0.56 -2.65
C GLY A 9 -11.62 1.97 -2.08
N SER A 10 -11.67 3.00 -2.92
CA SER A 10 -11.45 4.40 -2.50
C SER A 10 -12.50 4.94 -1.52
N HIS A 11 -13.64 4.26 -1.37
CA HIS A 11 -14.65 4.56 -0.37
C HIS A 11 -14.27 4.09 1.04
N ILE A 12 -13.13 3.40 1.20
CA ILE A 12 -12.65 2.81 2.45
C ILE A 12 -11.45 3.62 2.95
N PHE A 13 -11.63 4.34 4.05
CA PHE A 13 -10.58 5.19 4.64
C PHE A 13 -9.70 4.47 5.66
N SER A 14 -10.12 3.30 6.16
CA SER A 14 -9.40 2.53 7.19
C SER A 14 -8.01 2.07 6.75
N SER A 15 -7.75 1.98 5.44
CA SER A 15 -6.45 1.63 4.88
C SER A 15 -5.33 2.59 5.31
N PHE A 16 -5.64 3.88 5.47
CA PHE A 16 -4.68 4.87 5.97
C PHE A 16 -4.36 4.70 7.47
N SER A 17 -5.29 4.18 8.27
CA SER A 17 -5.05 3.94 9.69
C SER A 17 -4.39 2.59 9.98
N LEU A 18 -4.65 1.58 9.14
CA LEU A 18 -4.11 0.22 9.29
C LEU A 18 -2.76 0.04 8.59
N GLY A 19 -2.47 0.84 7.55
CA GLY A 19 -1.23 0.82 6.80
C GLY A 19 -0.19 1.78 7.36
N ASN A 20 1.04 1.66 6.83
CA ASN A 20 2.15 2.55 7.12
C ASN A 20 2.97 2.91 5.86
N CYS A 21 2.52 2.46 4.69
CA CYS A 21 3.16 2.69 3.40
C CYS A 21 2.16 2.52 2.26
N PHE A 22 2.49 3.08 1.11
CA PHE A 22 1.88 2.72 -0.17
C PHE A 22 2.67 1.59 -0.83
N ILE A 23 1.95 0.65 -1.41
CA ILE A 23 2.51 -0.27 -2.41
C ILE A 23 2.25 0.38 -3.77
N VAL A 24 3.29 0.91 -4.39
CA VAL A 24 3.20 1.64 -5.65
C VAL A 24 3.31 0.63 -6.78
N LEU A 25 2.18 0.33 -7.41
CA LEU A 25 2.13 -0.53 -8.59
C LEU A 25 2.26 0.31 -9.85
N GLU A 26 3.13 -0.13 -10.75
CA GLU A 26 3.35 0.54 -12.03
C GLU A 26 2.07 0.53 -12.87
N ARG A 27 1.89 1.58 -13.68
CA ARG A 27 0.64 1.81 -14.43
C ARG A 27 0.16 0.62 -15.27
N GLU A 28 1.10 -0.11 -15.88
CA GLU A 28 0.81 -1.24 -16.77
C GLU A 28 0.90 -2.59 -16.05
N ARG A 29 1.19 -2.58 -14.74
CA ARG A 29 1.34 -3.81 -13.96
C ARG A 29 -0.01 -4.47 -13.71
N GLY A 30 -0.05 -5.77 -13.94
CA GLY A 30 -1.22 -6.61 -13.67
C GLY A 30 -1.28 -7.09 -12.21
N HIS A 31 -1.84 -8.27 -12.01
CA HIS A 31 -1.83 -8.92 -10.70
C HIS A 31 -0.41 -9.20 -10.22
N VAL A 32 -0.21 -9.12 -8.90
CA VAL A 32 1.05 -9.37 -8.22
C VAL A 32 0.86 -10.56 -7.28
N GLU A 33 1.68 -11.58 -7.45
CA GLU A 33 1.71 -12.77 -6.63
C GLU A 33 2.62 -12.61 -5.39
N ALA A 34 2.40 -13.45 -4.39
CA ALA A 34 3.21 -13.41 -3.18
C ALA A 34 4.69 -13.72 -3.48
N GLY A 35 5.58 -12.86 -2.97
CA GLY A 35 7.03 -12.97 -3.19
C GLY A 35 7.57 -12.17 -4.36
N GLU A 36 6.70 -11.56 -5.18
CA GLU A 36 7.12 -10.60 -6.18
C GLU A 36 7.60 -9.27 -5.56
N TRP A 37 8.52 -8.60 -6.26
CA TRP A 37 9.04 -7.29 -5.87
C TRP A 37 8.07 -6.18 -6.23
N VAL A 38 7.89 -5.23 -5.33
CA VAL A 38 7.06 -4.03 -5.53
C VAL A 38 7.81 -2.81 -5.03
N GLU A 39 7.45 -1.64 -5.56
CA GLU A 39 7.88 -0.37 -5.02
C GLU A 39 7.06 -0.03 -3.77
N VAL A 40 7.73 0.46 -2.73
CA VAL A 40 7.12 0.82 -1.46
C VAL A 40 7.49 2.25 -1.12
N GLU A 41 6.48 3.08 -0.90
CA GLU A 41 6.63 4.45 -0.42
C GLU A 41 6.11 4.52 1.03
N PRO A 42 6.99 4.67 2.04
CA PRO A 42 6.55 4.85 3.43
C PRO A 42 5.65 6.07 3.57
N PHE A 43 4.67 6.00 4.46
CA PHE A 43 3.84 7.16 4.77
C PHE A 43 4.69 8.30 5.32
N SER A 44 4.33 9.52 4.93
CA SER A 44 4.88 10.72 5.55
C SER A 44 4.24 10.99 6.91
N HIS A 45 4.77 11.97 7.63
CA HIS A 45 4.20 12.44 8.90
C HIS A 45 2.71 12.78 8.87
N LEU A 46 2.15 13.15 7.69
CA LEU A 46 0.74 13.46 7.53
C LEU A 46 -0.18 12.27 7.87
N PHE A 47 0.34 11.05 7.76
CA PHE A 47 -0.39 9.81 8.04
C PHE A 47 0.21 9.03 9.22
N GLY A 48 1.04 9.68 10.06
CA GLY A 48 1.66 9.05 11.22
C GLY A 48 2.99 8.32 10.94
N GLY A 49 3.60 8.54 9.78
CA GLY A 49 4.96 8.09 9.47
C GLY A 49 6.05 8.86 10.24
N LEU A 50 7.23 8.24 10.36
CA LEU A 50 8.44 8.82 10.95
C LEU A 50 9.01 9.99 10.16
#